data_AF-A0A949F3X1-F1
#
_entry.id   AF-A0A949F3X1-F1
#
_cell.length_a   1.000
_cell.length_b   1.000
_cell.length_c   1.000
_cell.angle_alpha   90.00
_cell.angle_beta   90.00
_cell.angle_gamma   90.00
#
_symmetry.space_group_name_H-M   'P 1'
#
loop_
_entity.id
_entity.type
_entity.pdbx_description
1 polymer ?
#
loop_
_entity_poly.entity_id
_entity_poly.type
_entity_poly.pdbx_seq_one_letter_code
_entity_poly.pdbx_strand_id
1 'polypeptide(L)'
;MKQRLNKLIAHSGVCSRRKADELISSGKVCVNGKTVTVLGTVVDINHDSITVNAKPLNAEKKIYILLHKPVGYTTTTKDEHAEKTVLELLPKLSERVYPVGRLDKDTAGLLILTNDGKLSYELTHPKFEIDRVYEATVKNAVNRLTIKKLERSGLEIDDYVTSACRIRIIDRDKTKTTLQVTLREGRKRQIRRMFNLVR
;
A
#
# COMPACT_ATOMS: atom_id res chain seq x y z
N MET A 1 -1.26 -24.11 -11.65
CA MET A 1 -1.65 -23.18 -10.56
C MET A 1 -2.67 -22.20 -11.12
N LYS A 2 -3.87 -22.12 -10.51
CA LYS A 2 -4.97 -21.29 -11.05
C LYS A 2 -4.92 -19.86 -10.54
N GLN A 3 -5.08 -18.88 -11.44
CA GLN A 3 -5.12 -17.46 -11.10
C GLN A 3 -6.10 -16.69 -12.00
N ARG A 4 -6.73 -15.63 -11.48
CA ARG A 4 -7.55 -14.73 -12.28
C ARG A 4 -6.71 -14.05 -13.37
N LEU A 5 -7.23 -14.02 -14.60
CA LEU A 5 -6.58 -13.50 -15.79
C LEU A 5 -6.14 -12.04 -15.62
N ASN A 6 -7.00 -11.19 -15.06
CA ASN A 6 -6.67 -9.77 -14.81
C ASN A 6 -5.48 -9.58 -13.85
N LYS A 7 -5.35 -10.45 -12.85
CA LYS A 7 -4.24 -10.44 -11.89
C LYS A 7 -2.96 -10.88 -12.58
N LEU A 8 -3.02 -11.91 -13.44
CA LEU A 8 -1.88 -12.40 -14.19
C LEU A 8 -1.35 -11.33 -15.16
N ILE A 9 -2.23 -10.69 -15.93
CA ILE A 9 -1.87 -9.58 -16.83
C ILE A 9 -1.24 -8.43 -16.03
N ALA A 10 -1.81 -8.04 -14.90
CA ALA A 10 -1.22 -6.97 -14.10
C ALA A 10 0.15 -7.33 -13.51
N HIS A 11 0.37 -8.59 -13.14
CA HIS A 11 1.64 -9.09 -12.58
C HIS A 11 2.76 -9.25 -13.64
N SER A 12 2.41 -9.25 -14.92
CA SER A 12 3.35 -9.27 -16.05
C SER A 12 3.87 -7.88 -16.45
N GLY A 13 3.50 -6.83 -15.70
CA GLY A 13 3.92 -5.46 -15.97
C GLY A 13 3.09 -4.71 -17.03
N VAL A 14 2.25 -5.42 -17.81
CA VAL A 14 1.49 -4.84 -18.94
C VAL A 14 0.64 -3.64 -18.55
N CYS A 15 -0.13 -3.73 -17.46
CA CYS A 15 -0.98 -2.63 -16.99
C CYS A 15 -1.47 -2.84 -15.54
N SER A 16 -2.37 -1.98 -15.05
CA SER A 16 -3.05 -2.18 -13.76
C SER A 16 -4.12 -3.28 -13.86
N ARG A 17 -4.56 -3.85 -12.73
CA ARG A 17 -5.65 -4.85 -12.73
C ARG A 17 -6.94 -4.36 -13.36
N ARG A 18 -7.33 -3.10 -13.11
CA ARG A 18 -8.53 -2.48 -13.71
C ARG A 18 -8.36 -2.32 -15.22
N LYS A 19 -7.18 -1.86 -15.65
CA LYS A 19 -6.89 -1.75 -17.08
C LYS A 19 -6.85 -3.12 -17.76
N ALA A 20 -6.42 -4.16 -17.05
CA ALA A 20 -6.49 -5.53 -17.54
C ALA A 20 -7.95 -6.00 -17.70
N ASP A 21 -8.86 -5.65 -16.80
CA ASP A 21 -10.30 -5.91 -16.97
C ASP A 21 -10.86 -5.22 -18.22
N GLU A 22 -10.48 -3.96 -18.48
CA GLU A 22 -10.85 -3.25 -19.73
C GLU A 22 -10.30 -3.94 -20.99
N LEU A 23 -9.05 -4.43 -20.95
CA LEU A 23 -8.46 -5.16 -22.07
C LEU A 23 -9.17 -6.49 -22.33
N ILE A 24 -9.57 -7.19 -21.26
CA ILE A 24 -10.36 -8.43 -21.36
C ILE A 24 -11.71 -8.10 -22.00
N SER A 25 -12.49 -7.17 -21.42
CA SER A 25 -13.84 -6.87 -21.92
C SER A 25 -13.86 -6.33 -23.35
N SER A 26 -12.79 -5.64 -23.78
CA SER A 26 -12.63 -5.15 -25.17
C SER A 26 -12.09 -6.20 -26.15
N GLY A 27 -11.95 -7.46 -25.74
CA GLY A 27 -11.52 -8.56 -26.60
C GLY A 27 -10.05 -8.47 -27.04
N LYS A 28 -9.22 -7.76 -26.27
CA LYS A 28 -7.78 -7.61 -26.55
C LYS A 28 -6.92 -8.71 -25.93
N VAL A 29 -7.54 -9.69 -25.28
CA VAL A 29 -6.86 -10.79 -24.58
C VAL A 29 -7.29 -12.12 -25.18
N CYS A 30 -6.32 -12.99 -25.49
CA CYS A 30 -6.57 -14.36 -25.89
C CYS A 30 -5.94 -15.33 -24.88
N VAL A 31 -6.61 -16.46 -24.67
CA VAL A 31 -6.12 -17.61 -23.91
C VAL A 31 -6.18 -18.82 -24.85
N ASN A 32 -5.04 -19.47 -25.07
CA ASN A 32 -4.89 -20.60 -26.00
C ASN A 32 -5.44 -20.29 -27.40
N GLY A 33 -5.15 -19.08 -27.90
CA GLY A 33 -5.60 -18.61 -29.21
C GLY A 33 -7.07 -18.17 -29.28
N LYS A 34 -7.86 -18.33 -28.21
CA LYS A 34 -9.28 -17.91 -28.17
C LYS A 34 -9.44 -16.58 -27.45
N THR A 35 -10.14 -15.64 -28.06
CA THR A 35 -10.46 -14.35 -27.43
C THR A 35 -11.32 -14.55 -26.19
N VAL A 36 -10.91 -13.93 -25.07
CA VAL A 36 -11.63 -13.97 -23.79
C VAL A 36 -12.12 -12.58 -23.45
N THR A 37 -13.44 -12.45 -23.28
CA THR A 37 -14.11 -11.21 -22.88
C THR A 37 -14.78 -11.28 -21.50
N VAL A 38 -14.85 -12.48 -20.92
CA VAL A 38 -15.50 -12.72 -19.63
C VAL A 38 -14.59 -12.24 -18.49
N LEU A 39 -15.08 -11.27 -17.72
CA LEU A 39 -14.39 -10.79 -16.53
C LEU A 39 -14.34 -11.88 -15.46
N GLY A 40 -13.21 -11.93 -14.75
CA GLY A 40 -13.01 -12.92 -13.69
C GLY A 40 -12.59 -14.31 -14.15
N THR A 41 -12.40 -14.52 -15.46
CA THR A 41 -11.79 -15.74 -16.03
C THR A 41 -10.55 -16.16 -15.23
N VAL A 42 -10.47 -17.46 -14.94
CA VAL A 42 -9.35 -18.08 -14.23
C VAL A 42 -8.58 -18.95 -15.21
N VAL A 43 -7.26 -18.80 -15.23
CA VAL A 43 -6.34 -19.53 -16.10
C VAL A 43 -5.34 -20.33 -15.28
N ASP A 44 -4.80 -21.40 -15.84
CA ASP A 44 -3.67 -22.12 -15.26
C ASP A 44 -2.35 -21.59 -15.82
N ILE A 45 -1.53 -21.00 -14.94
CA ILE A 45 -0.28 -20.32 -15.32
C ILE A 45 0.74 -21.27 -15.96
N ASN A 46 0.65 -22.57 -15.67
CA ASN A 46 1.63 -23.55 -16.14
C ASN A 46 1.23 -24.20 -17.48
N HIS A 47 -0.02 -24.01 -17.92
CA HIS A 47 -0.57 -24.73 -19.07
C HIS A 47 -1.21 -23.81 -20.12
N ASP A 48 -1.77 -22.67 -19.70
CA ASP A 48 -2.42 -21.74 -20.60
C ASP A 48 -1.41 -20.75 -21.22
N SER A 49 -1.52 -20.54 -22.53
CA SER A 49 -0.83 -19.48 -23.25
C SER A 49 -1.72 -18.24 -23.30
N ILE A 50 -1.24 -17.12 -22.75
CA ILE A 50 -1.97 -15.85 -22.74
C ILE A 50 -1.28 -14.86 -23.66
N THR A 51 -2.06 -14.20 -24.51
CA THR A 51 -1.60 -13.04 -25.30
C THR A 51 -2.45 -11.82 -25.02
N VAL A 52 -1.82 -10.65 -24.92
CA VAL A 52 -2.50 -9.35 -24.82
C VAL A 52 -2.08 -8.50 -26.02
N ASN A 53 -3.05 -7.99 -26.78
CA ASN A 53 -2.80 -7.32 -28.06
C ASN A 53 -1.90 -8.15 -28.99
N ALA A 54 -2.17 -9.45 -29.10
CA ALA A 54 -1.40 -10.43 -29.89
C ALA A 54 0.07 -10.62 -29.47
N LYS A 55 0.49 -10.11 -28.31
CA LYS A 55 1.83 -10.36 -27.76
C LYS A 55 1.77 -11.35 -26.59
N PRO A 56 2.68 -12.33 -26.51
CA PRO A 56 2.70 -13.29 -25.40
C PRO A 56 2.96 -12.59 -24.06
N LEU A 57 2.29 -13.08 -23.03
CA LEU A 57 2.44 -12.60 -21.67
C LEU A 57 3.69 -13.22 -21.04
N ASN A 58 4.69 -12.41 -20.73
CA ASN A 58 5.92 -12.88 -20.09
C ASN A 58 5.95 -12.54 -18.60
N ALA A 59 6.64 -13.36 -17.81
CA ALA A 59 6.91 -13.02 -16.42
C ALA A 59 7.91 -11.86 -16.34
N GLU A 60 7.63 -10.88 -15.48
CA GLU A 60 8.51 -9.74 -15.25
C GLU A 60 9.45 -10.02 -14.07
N LYS A 61 10.69 -9.51 -14.15
CA LYS A 61 11.67 -9.59 -13.06
C LYS A 61 11.11 -8.92 -11.80
N LYS A 62 11.26 -9.56 -10.64
CA LYS A 62 10.81 -8.97 -9.37
C LYS A 62 11.74 -7.86 -8.90
N ILE A 63 11.15 -6.72 -8.56
CA ILE A 63 11.84 -5.53 -8.08
C ILE A 63 11.35 -5.21 -6.66
N TYR A 64 12.28 -4.90 -5.76
CA TYR A 64 11.98 -4.53 -4.38
C TYR A 64 12.80 -3.29 -4.02
N ILE A 65 12.13 -2.23 -3.60
CA ILE A 65 12.74 -0.93 -3.31
C ILE A 65 12.33 -0.48 -1.92
N LEU A 66 13.31 -0.05 -1.13
CA LEU A 66 13.11 0.66 0.12
C LEU A 66 13.36 2.15 -0.16
N LEU A 67 12.31 2.95 -0.10
CA LEU A 67 12.36 4.39 -0.31
C LEU A 67 12.20 5.09 1.04
N HIS A 68 13.15 5.96 1.40
CA HIS A 68 12.88 6.97 2.41
C HIS A 68 12.08 8.10 1.73
N LYS A 69 10.76 8.02 1.79
CA LYS A 69 9.85 9.02 1.22
C LYS A 69 10.00 10.34 1.99
N PRO A 70 10.30 11.47 1.33
CA PRO A 70 10.27 12.79 1.96
C PRO A 70 8.82 13.34 2.08
N VAL A 71 8.67 14.38 2.90
CA VAL A 71 7.43 15.17 2.97
C VAL A 71 7.17 15.86 1.62
N GLY A 72 5.90 16.05 1.26
CA GLY A 72 5.47 16.79 0.07
C GLY A 72 5.17 15.91 -1.14
N TYR A 73 5.55 14.63 -1.11
CA TYR A 73 5.27 13.68 -2.19
C TYR A 73 4.00 12.86 -1.91
N THR A 74 3.16 12.69 -2.93
CA THR A 74 1.94 11.89 -2.84
C THR A 74 2.21 10.42 -3.15
N THR A 75 1.73 9.51 -2.30
CA THR A 75 1.86 8.06 -2.53
C THR A 75 0.79 7.56 -3.48
N THR A 76 1.06 7.66 -4.78
CA THR A 76 0.17 7.22 -5.87
C THR A 76 0.97 6.76 -7.08
N THR A 77 0.36 5.93 -7.94
CA THR A 77 0.95 5.51 -9.23
C THR A 77 0.47 6.36 -10.40
N LYS A 78 -0.67 7.02 -10.26
CA LYS A 78 -1.24 7.96 -11.23
C LYS A 78 -2.26 8.82 -10.50
N ASP A 79 -2.09 10.14 -10.54
CA ASP A 79 -3.01 11.12 -9.99
C ASP A 79 -2.81 12.43 -10.74
N GLU A 80 -3.85 12.92 -11.40
CA GLU A 80 -3.80 14.14 -12.22
C GLU A 80 -3.74 15.41 -11.36
N HIS A 81 -4.08 15.31 -10.07
CA HIS A 81 -4.02 16.41 -9.12
C HIS A 81 -2.76 16.37 -8.24
N ALA A 82 -1.92 15.33 -8.37
CA ALA A 82 -0.69 15.25 -7.59
C ALA A 82 0.41 16.07 -8.27
N GLU A 83 0.87 17.12 -7.58
CA GLU A 83 2.02 17.93 -8.02
C GLU A 83 3.31 17.11 -8.14
N LYS A 84 3.53 16.18 -7.20
CA LYS A 84 4.69 15.28 -7.14
C LYS A 84 4.29 13.92 -6.59
N THR A 85 4.84 12.87 -7.18
CA THR A 85 4.55 11.47 -6.85
C THR A 85 5.80 10.73 -6.40
N VAL A 86 5.63 9.70 -5.56
CA VAL A 86 6.74 8.87 -5.09
C VAL A 86 7.50 8.14 -6.20
N LEU A 87 6.91 8.02 -7.40
CA LEU A 87 7.56 7.40 -8.56
C LEU A 87 8.64 8.31 -9.17
N GLU A 88 8.52 9.63 -9.03
CA GLU A 88 9.54 10.60 -9.50
C GLU A 88 10.84 10.54 -8.68
N LEU A 89 10.79 9.92 -7.49
CA LEU A 89 11.96 9.72 -6.64
C LEU A 89 12.77 8.48 -7.03
N LEU A 90 12.27 7.68 -7.98
CA LEU A 90 12.93 6.45 -8.41
C LEU A 90 13.85 6.72 -9.61
N PRO A 91 14.93 5.93 -9.77
CA PRO A 91 15.65 5.90 -11.03
C PRO A 91 14.74 5.43 -12.16
N LYS A 92 15.17 5.61 -13.42
CA LYS A 92 14.48 5.00 -14.56
C LYS A 92 14.54 3.48 -14.43
N LEU A 93 13.37 2.84 -14.35
CA LEU A 93 13.20 1.39 -14.28
C LEU A 93 12.55 0.90 -15.57
N SER A 94 12.99 -0.27 -16.05
CA SER A 94 12.28 -1.00 -17.11
C SER A 94 10.97 -1.58 -16.62
N GLU A 95 10.94 -2.03 -15.37
CA GLU A 95 9.79 -2.69 -14.77
C GLU A 95 8.83 -1.73 -14.08
N ARG A 96 7.53 -2.05 -14.12
CA ARG A 96 6.50 -1.24 -13.46
C ARG A 96 6.37 -1.60 -11.98
N VAL A 97 6.81 -0.71 -11.10
CA VAL A 97 6.62 -0.83 -9.63
C VAL A 97 5.45 0.00 -9.10
N TYR A 98 4.96 -0.35 -7.91
CA TYR A 98 3.92 0.38 -7.20
C TYR A 98 4.19 0.38 -5.68
N PRO A 99 3.71 1.41 -4.94
CA PRO A 99 3.88 1.48 -3.51
C PRO A 99 3.08 0.40 -2.78
N VAL A 100 3.69 -0.17 -1.74
CA VAL A 100 3.09 -1.12 -0.81
C VAL A 100 2.47 -0.34 0.33
N GLY A 101 1.15 -0.15 0.25
CA GLY A 101 0.44 0.73 1.18
C GLY A 101 0.65 2.20 0.83
N ARG A 102 0.38 3.09 1.79
CA ARG A 102 0.47 4.54 1.56
C ARG A 102 0.99 5.26 2.80
N LEU A 103 1.86 6.23 2.58
CA LEU A 103 2.15 7.31 3.52
C LEU A 103 1.46 8.59 3.05
N ASP A 104 0.93 9.37 3.99
CA ASP A 104 0.34 10.68 3.70
C ASP A 104 1.37 11.64 3.08
N LYS A 105 0.91 12.66 2.34
CA LYS A 105 1.78 13.70 1.74
C LYS A 105 2.71 14.33 2.79
N ASP A 106 2.17 14.60 3.98
CA ASP A 106 2.86 15.25 5.10
C ASP A 106 3.65 14.29 6.01
N THR A 107 3.84 13.04 5.59
CA THR A 107 4.55 12.01 6.35
C THR A 107 5.80 11.58 5.59
N ALA A 108 6.93 11.60 6.28
CA ALA A 108 8.19 11.04 5.80
C ALA A 108 8.44 9.64 6.38
N GLY A 109 9.36 8.90 5.77
CA GLY A 109 9.87 7.65 6.29
C GLY A 109 9.83 6.51 5.29
N LEU A 110 9.87 5.29 5.78
CA LEU A 110 9.98 4.09 4.96
C LEU A 110 8.72 3.84 4.13
N LEU A 111 8.89 3.74 2.81
CA LEU A 111 7.91 3.27 1.86
C LEU A 111 8.52 2.15 1.02
N ILE A 112 7.84 1.01 0.94
CA ILE A 112 8.25 -0.10 0.08
C ILE A 112 7.59 0.08 -1.29
N LEU A 113 8.32 -0.15 -2.38
CA LEU A 113 7.77 -0.24 -3.73
C LEU A 113 8.19 -1.57 -4.37
N THR A 114 7.26 -2.23 -5.06
CA THR A 114 7.50 -3.50 -5.73
C THR A 114 6.53 -3.74 -6.88
N ASN A 115 6.87 -4.67 -7.77
CA ASN A 115 5.93 -5.27 -8.73
C ASN A 115 5.41 -6.65 -8.24
N ASP A 116 5.81 -7.10 -7.05
CA ASP A 116 5.35 -8.33 -6.42
C ASP A 116 4.01 -8.14 -5.68
N GLY A 117 2.92 -8.50 -6.35
CA GLY A 117 1.58 -8.37 -5.79
C GLY A 117 1.31 -9.33 -4.63
N LYS A 118 2.07 -10.42 -4.50
CA LYS A 118 1.94 -11.34 -3.36
C LYS A 118 2.52 -10.66 -2.11
N LEU A 119 3.76 -10.18 -2.18
CA LEU A 119 4.38 -9.46 -1.08
C LEU A 119 3.58 -8.19 -0.72
N SER A 120 3.12 -7.43 -1.72
CA SER A 120 2.30 -6.25 -1.46
C SER A 120 1.01 -6.60 -0.71
N TYR A 121 0.38 -7.73 -1.01
CA TYR A 121 -0.82 -8.19 -0.29
C TYR A 121 -0.48 -8.61 1.14
N GLU A 122 0.59 -9.38 1.33
CA GLU A 122 1.06 -9.83 2.65
C GLU A 122 1.39 -8.67 3.59
N LEU A 123 2.04 -7.63 3.08
CA LEU A 123 2.43 -6.47 3.87
C LEU A 123 1.30 -5.47 4.16
N THR A 124 0.23 -5.47 3.37
CA THR A 124 -0.85 -4.46 3.49
C THR A 124 -2.14 -5.00 4.06
N HIS A 125 -2.44 -6.29 3.87
CA HIS A 125 -3.72 -6.83 4.27
C HIS A 125 -3.80 -7.00 5.79
N PRO A 126 -4.87 -6.50 6.46
CA PRO A 126 -4.98 -6.50 7.92
C PRO A 126 -4.83 -7.87 8.58
N LYS A 127 -5.27 -8.95 7.91
CA LYS A 127 -5.18 -10.33 8.40
C LYS A 127 -3.77 -10.81 8.76
N PHE A 128 -2.74 -10.19 8.19
CA PHE A 128 -1.35 -10.56 8.46
C PHE A 128 -0.76 -9.82 9.65
N GLU A 129 -1.49 -8.84 10.20
CA GLU A 129 -1.14 -8.14 11.44
C GLU A 129 0.30 -7.58 11.47
N ILE A 130 0.82 -7.19 10.32
CA ILE A 130 2.19 -6.67 10.19
C ILE A 130 2.30 -5.35 10.96
N ASP A 131 3.25 -5.32 11.89
CA ASP A 131 3.58 -4.15 12.68
C ASP A 131 4.09 -3.01 11.78
N ARG A 132 3.56 -1.81 12.00
CA ARG A 132 3.99 -0.55 11.40
C ARG A 132 4.39 0.38 12.52
N VAL A 133 5.67 0.71 12.54
CA VAL A 133 6.28 1.52 13.60
C VAL A 133 6.46 2.94 13.08
N TYR A 134 5.96 3.91 13.84
CA TYR A 134 6.02 5.32 13.51
C TYR A 134 6.68 6.09 14.63
N GLU A 135 7.45 7.11 14.28
CA GLU A 135 7.84 8.16 15.21
C GLU A 135 6.91 9.36 14.99
N ALA A 136 6.24 9.79 16.06
CA ALA A 136 5.30 10.89 16.04
C ALA A 136 5.68 11.92 17.11
N THR A 137 5.82 13.18 16.70
CA THR A 137 5.98 14.29 17.64
C THR A 137 4.65 15.01 17.78
N VAL A 138 4.20 15.16 19.02
CA VAL A 138 2.94 15.84 19.37
C VAL A 138 3.22 17.04 20.25
N LYS A 139 2.37 18.06 20.14
CA LYS A 139 2.43 19.24 21.02
C LYS A 139 2.03 18.86 22.44
N ASN A 140 2.67 19.51 23.41
CA ASN A 140 2.51 19.32 24.84
C ASN A 140 2.97 17.95 25.36
N ALA A 141 3.01 17.88 26.68
CA ALA A 141 3.31 16.66 27.41
C ALA A 141 2.13 15.68 27.35
N VAL A 142 2.32 14.51 26.72
CA VAL A 142 1.33 13.43 26.80
C VAL A 142 1.48 12.70 28.12
N ASN A 143 0.40 12.64 28.90
CA ASN A 143 0.41 11.95 30.19
C ASN A 143 0.34 10.42 30.01
N ARG A 144 0.82 9.66 31.01
CA ARG A 144 0.84 8.19 30.96
C ARG A 144 -0.55 7.56 31.00
N LEU A 145 -1.56 8.23 31.56
CA LEU A 145 -2.93 7.71 31.64
C LEU A 145 -3.58 7.67 30.26
N THR A 146 -3.38 8.73 29.46
CA THR A 146 -3.79 8.81 28.06
C THR A 146 -3.17 7.70 27.23
N ILE A 147 -1.86 7.46 27.39
CA ILE A 147 -1.18 6.36 26.70
C ILE A 147 -1.81 5.02 27.07
N LYS A 148 -1.99 4.73 28.37
CA LYS A 148 -2.62 3.48 28.82
C LYS A 148 -4.04 3.30 28.27
N LYS A 149 -4.80 4.39 28.11
CA LYS A 149 -6.14 4.36 27.50
C LYS A 149 -6.05 3.94 26.02
N LEU A 150 -5.18 4.58 25.25
CA LEU A 150 -4.96 4.26 23.83
C LEU A 150 -4.46 2.82 23.62
N GLU A 151 -3.59 2.33 24.49
CA GLU A 151 -3.05 0.97 24.40
C GLU A 151 -4.10 -0.11 24.70
N ARG A 152 -5.07 0.16 25.60
CA ARG A 152 -6.04 -0.84 26.07
C ARG A 152 -7.33 -0.89 25.25
N SER A 153 -7.97 0.25 25.05
CA SER A 153 -9.34 0.31 24.54
C SER A 153 -9.41 0.79 23.09
N GLY A 154 -8.27 1.18 22.50
CA GLY A 154 -8.29 1.98 21.28
C GLY A 154 -9.01 3.31 21.50
N LEU A 155 -9.38 3.94 20.40
CA LEU A 155 -10.10 5.21 20.38
C LEU A 155 -11.18 5.16 19.30
N GLU A 156 -12.36 5.68 19.63
CA GLU A 156 -13.40 5.90 18.63
C GLU A 156 -13.02 7.09 17.75
N ILE A 157 -13.01 6.85 16.44
CA ILE A 157 -12.49 7.75 15.43
C ILE A 157 -13.50 7.73 14.26
N ASP A 158 -14.41 8.72 14.23
CA ASP A 158 -15.65 8.69 13.42
C ASP A 158 -16.40 7.36 13.64
N ASP A 159 -16.65 6.60 12.58
CA ASP A 159 -17.47 5.38 12.59
C ASP A 159 -16.66 4.10 12.89
N TYR A 160 -15.47 4.20 13.49
CA TYR A 160 -14.69 3.02 13.86
C TYR A 160 -13.89 3.19 15.16
N VAL A 161 -13.70 2.09 15.87
CA VAL A 161 -12.80 2.01 17.03
C VAL A 161 -11.45 1.49 16.55
N THR A 162 -10.36 2.21 16.85
CA THR A 162 -9.01 1.74 16.51
C THR A 162 -8.68 0.46 17.27
N SER A 163 -7.84 -0.38 16.69
CA SER A 163 -7.26 -1.51 17.42
C SER A 163 -6.33 -1.03 18.54
N ALA A 164 -6.07 -1.92 19.51
CA ALA A 164 -5.02 -1.72 20.49
C ALA A 164 -3.67 -1.44 19.78
N CYS A 165 -2.87 -0.57 20.37
CA CYS A 165 -1.56 -0.18 19.85
C CYS A 165 -0.51 -0.26 20.96
N ARG A 166 0.77 -0.21 20.58
CA ARG A 166 1.88 -0.06 21.54
C ARG A 166 2.46 1.33 21.41
N ILE A 167 2.62 2.04 22.52
CA ILE A 167 3.15 3.40 22.52
C ILE A 167 4.31 3.49 23.51
N ARG A 168 5.46 3.96 23.04
CA ARG A 168 6.63 4.23 23.88
C ARG A 168 7.00 5.71 23.78
N ILE A 169 7.17 6.38 24.92
CA ILE A 169 7.76 7.72 24.94
C ILE A 169 9.25 7.59 24.61
N ILE A 170 9.70 8.27 23.55
CA ILE A 170 11.11 8.37 23.16
C ILE A 170 11.73 9.57 23.88
N ASP A 171 11.07 10.72 23.80
CA ASP A 171 11.52 11.97 24.40
C ASP A 171 10.32 12.82 24.83
N ARG A 172 10.50 13.67 25.84
CA ARG A 172 9.45 14.53 26.37
C ARG A 172 10.01 15.78 27.04
N ASP A 173 9.50 16.92 26.62
CA ASP A 173 9.66 18.20 27.32
C ASP A 173 8.30 18.85 27.64
N LYS A 174 8.31 20.11 28.09
CA LYS A 174 7.07 20.84 28.43
C LYS A 174 6.21 21.20 27.21
N THR A 175 6.83 21.31 26.04
CA THR A 175 6.25 21.82 24.79
C THR A 175 5.92 20.72 23.77
N LYS A 176 6.58 19.56 23.85
CA LYS A 176 6.38 18.43 22.95
C LYS A 176 6.66 17.08 23.59
N THR A 177 6.08 16.04 23.00
CA THR A 177 6.39 14.63 23.29
C THR A 177 6.67 13.90 21.99
N THR A 178 7.76 13.16 21.92
CA THR A 178 8.09 12.27 20.82
C THR A 178 7.79 10.82 21.22
N LEU A 179 7.00 10.15 20.40
CA LEU A 179 6.42 8.85 20.67
C LEU A 179 6.77 7.88 19.56
N GLN A 180 7.15 6.66 19.92
CA GLN A 180 7.10 5.52 19.01
C GLN A 180 5.72 4.87 19.12
N VAL A 181 5.04 4.70 18.00
CA VAL A 181 3.69 4.14 17.92
C VAL A 181 3.72 2.95 16.98
N THR A 182 3.36 1.78 17.49
CA THR A 182 3.27 0.55 16.69
C THR A 182 1.80 0.19 16.46
N LEU A 183 1.42 0.12 15.19
CA LEU A 183 0.07 -0.20 14.72
C LEU A 183 0.09 -1.46 13.86
N ARG A 184 -0.96 -2.28 13.94
CA ARG A 184 -1.17 -3.44 13.04
C ARG A 184 -2.16 -3.16 11.92
N GLU A 185 -2.84 -2.02 11.98
CA GLU A 185 -3.73 -1.50 10.95
C GLU A 185 -3.20 -0.20 10.33
N GLY A 186 -3.82 0.25 9.24
CA GLY A 186 -3.40 1.42 8.47
C GLY A 186 -4.59 2.27 8.03
N ARG A 187 -5.37 2.81 8.98
CA ARG A 187 -6.52 3.66 8.68
C ARG A 187 -6.07 5.07 8.27
N LYS A 188 -6.93 5.78 7.51
CA LYS A 188 -6.63 7.12 6.97
C LYS A 188 -6.25 8.08 8.10
N ARG A 189 -5.01 8.59 8.07
CA ARG A 189 -4.45 9.56 9.03
C ARG A 189 -4.54 9.12 10.50
N GLN A 190 -4.55 7.81 10.78
CA GLN A 190 -4.87 7.25 12.10
C GLN A 190 -4.08 7.88 13.26
N ILE A 191 -2.74 7.96 13.16
CA ILE A 191 -1.89 8.55 14.20
C ILE A 191 -2.27 10.00 14.48
N ARG A 192 -2.42 10.82 13.43
CA ARG A 192 -2.79 12.24 13.60
C ARG A 192 -4.14 12.38 14.29
N ARG A 193 -5.09 11.49 13.97
CA ARG A 193 -6.43 11.49 14.56
C ARG A 193 -6.42 11.06 16.02
N MET A 194 -5.71 9.98 16.34
CA MET A 194 -5.52 9.49 17.70
C MET A 194 -5.00 10.62 18.62
N PHE A 195 -3.92 11.29 18.21
CA PHE A 195 -3.30 12.33 19.03
C PHE A 195 -3.97 13.72 18.98
N ASN A 196 -4.92 13.93 18.07
CA ASN A 196 -5.75 15.14 18.10
C ASN A 196 -6.89 15.04 19.12
N LEU A 197 -7.42 13.83 19.33
CA LEU A 197 -8.57 13.56 20.21
C LEU A 197 -8.20 13.39 21.68
N VAL A 198 -6.92 13.18 21.99
CA VAL A 198 -6.44 12.97 23.37
C VAL A 198 -5.63 14.14 23.93
N ARG A 199 -5.78 15.33 23.32
CA ARG A 199 -5.18 16.57 23.79
C ARG A 199 -5.85 17.08 25.06
#